data_AF-A0A848FFJ9-F1
#
_entry.id   AF-A0A848FFJ9-F1
#
_cell.length_a   1.000
_cell.length_b   1.000
_cell.length_c   1.000
_cell.angle_alpha   90.00
_cell.angle_beta   90.00
_cell.angle_gamma   90.00
#
_symmetry.space_group_name_H-M   'P 1'
#
loop_
_entity.id
_entity.type
_entity.pdbx_description
1 polymer ?
#
loop_
_entity_poly.entity_id
_entity_poly.type
_entity_poly.pdbx_seq_one_letter_code
_entity_poly.pdbx_strand_id
1 'polypeptide(L)'
;MGLLNLFTDTSSAIRDMPAHDANFANVLFEGESLEAAFRMLRDYVAFTSHRIIVVDKQGMTGRKRSYLSVPYGRILAFSSETKGTMDMDSELTLHVQGLPNPVKL
;
A
#
# COMPACT_ATOMS: atom_id res chain seq x y z
N MET A 1 9.31 16.23 -2.86
CA MET A 1 9.76 15.47 -4.05
C MET A 1 10.67 14.26 -3.73
N GLY A 2 10.92 13.87 -2.47
CA GLY A 2 11.88 12.79 -2.16
C GLY A 2 11.29 11.41 -1.88
N LEU A 3 10.13 11.34 -1.23
CA LEU A 3 9.56 10.07 -0.76
C LEU A 3 9.07 9.18 -1.91
N LEU A 4 8.30 9.75 -2.84
CA LEU A 4 7.72 9.01 -3.97
C LEU A 4 8.80 8.39 -4.88
N ASN A 5 9.94 9.06 -5.07
CA ASN A 5 11.02 8.54 -5.91
C ASN A 5 11.72 7.32 -5.29
N LEU A 6 11.78 7.23 -3.96
CA LEU A 6 12.35 6.07 -3.28
C LEU A 6 11.42 4.84 -3.38
N PHE A 7 10.10 5.06 -3.40
CA PHE A 7 9.10 3.98 -3.55
C PHE A 7 9.07 3.39 -4.96
N THR A 8 9.42 4.15 -5.99
CA THR A 8 9.30 3.72 -7.39
C THR A 8 10.48 2.90 -7.91
N ASP A 9 11.64 2.96 -7.24
CA ASP A 9 12.90 2.42 -7.77
C ASP A 9 13.24 1.00 -7.27
N THR A 10 12.60 0.54 -6.18
CA THR A 10 12.92 -0.75 -5.53
C THR A 10 12.00 -1.91 -5.87
N SER A 11 10.85 -1.66 -6.49
CA SER A 11 9.93 -2.73 -6.87
C SER A 11 9.94 -2.88 -8.38
N SER A 12 9.86 -4.12 -8.87
CA SER A 12 9.39 -4.50 -10.21
C SER A 12 7.92 -4.09 -10.41
N ALA A 13 7.62 -2.84 -10.07
CA ALA A 13 6.33 -2.20 -10.11
C ALA A 13 5.90 -2.19 -11.55
N ILE A 14 5.12 -3.21 -11.90
CA ILE A 14 4.17 -3.11 -12.98
C ILE A 14 3.38 -1.83 -12.65
N ARG A 15 3.71 -0.75 -13.36
CA ARG A 15 2.87 0.45 -13.51
C ARG A 15 1.64 0.04 -14.32
N ASP A 16 0.97 -1.03 -13.92
CA ASP A 16 -0.41 -1.24 -14.30
C ASP A 16 -1.11 -0.24 -13.42
N MET A 17 -1.37 0.93 -13.98
CA MET A 17 -2.43 1.78 -13.54
C MET A 17 -3.69 0.93 -13.70
N PRO A 18 -4.21 0.23 -12.67
CA PRO A 18 -5.44 -0.49 -12.84
C PRO A 18 -6.46 0.59 -12.58
N ALA A 19 -6.73 1.40 -13.60
CA ALA A 19 -7.86 2.31 -13.63
C ALA A 19 -9.21 1.55 -13.49
N HIS A 20 -9.18 0.25 -13.18
CA HIS A 20 -10.27 -0.70 -13.26
C HIS A 20 -10.31 -1.74 -12.14
N ASP A 21 -9.61 -1.57 -11.02
CA ASP A 21 -10.12 -2.21 -9.81
C ASP A 21 -11.31 -1.36 -9.32
N ALA A 22 -12.50 -1.65 -9.87
CA ALA A 22 -13.79 -1.03 -9.51
C ALA A 22 -14.06 -1.02 -7.99
N ASN A 23 -13.27 -1.77 -7.24
CA ASN A 23 -13.25 -1.84 -5.80
C ASN A 23 -12.73 -0.56 -5.13
N PHE A 24 -11.78 0.18 -5.72
CA PHE A 24 -11.25 1.41 -5.11
C PHE A 24 -12.13 2.63 -5.33
N ALA A 25 -12.87 2.69 -6.44
CA ALA A 25 -13.77 3.81 -6.76
C ALA A 25 -14.82 4.06 -5.64
N ASN A 26 -15.21 3.01 -4.92
CA ASN A 26 -16.17 3.10 -3.81
C ASN A 26 -15.53 3.42 -2.44
N VAL A 27 -14.19 3.46 -2.34
CA VAL A 27 -13.45 3.67 -1.09
C VAL A 27 -12.84 5.08 -1.02
N LEU A 28 -12.67 5.73 -2.18
CA LEU A 28 -12.23 7.11 -2.27
C LEU A 28 -13.35 8.07 -1.87
N PHE A 29 -13.02 9.13 -1.14
CA PHE A 29 -13.96 10.22 -0.89
C PHE A 29 -13.92 11.28 -2.00
N GLU A 30 -14.90 12.18 -2.02
CA GLU A 30 -14.99 13.24 -3.03
C GLU A 30 -13.74 14.14 -3.01
N GLY A 31 -13.08 14.28 -4.17
CA GLY A 31 -11.82 15.02 -4.29
C GLY A 31 -10.56 14.23 -3.92
N GLU A 32 -10.67 12.96 -3.53
CA GLU A 32 -9.54 12.06 -3.35
C GLU A 32 -9.14 11.42 -4.69
N SER A 33 -7.87 11.57 -5.08
CA SER A 33 -7.30 11.00 -6.31
C SER A 33 -6.44 9.78 -6.02
N LEU A 34 -6.54 8.74 -6.84
CA LEU A 34 -5.61 7.61 -6.82
C LEU A 34 -4.34 7.97 -7.60
N GLU A 35 -3.19 7.96 -6.93
CA GLU A 35 -1.90 8.33 -7.52
C GLU A 35 -1.13 7.10 -8.00
N ALA A 36 -1.14 6.03 -7.21
CA ALA A 36 -0.53 4.75 -7.57
C ALA A 36 -1.24 3.61 -6.87
N ALA A 37 -1.23 2.43 -7.48
CA ALA A 37 -1.68 1.21 -6.82
C ALA A 37 -0.73 0.07 -7.18
N PHE A 38 -0.41 -0.74 -6.19
CA PHE A 38 0.48 -1.88 -6.31
C PHE A 38 -0.25 -3.11 -5.80
N ARG A 39 -0.23 -4.17 -6.59
CA ARG A 39 -0.68 -5.49 -6.15
C ARG A 39 0.51 -6.25 -5.61
N MET A 40 0.46 -6.56 -4.32
CA MET A 40 1.36 -7.50 -3.67
C MET A 40 0.70 -8.89 -3.72
N LEU A 41 1.44 -9.97 -3.46
CA LEU A 41 1.01 -11.36 -3.71
C LEU A 41 -0.46 -11.65 -3.31
N ARG A 42 -0.85 -11.30 -2.08
CA ARG A 42 -2.23 -11.41 -1.56
C ARG A 42 -2.95 -10.07 -1.39
N ASP A 43 -2.19 -9.01 -1.18
CA ASP A 43 -2.69 -7.72 -0.70
C ASP A 43 -2.59 -6.65 -1.78
N TYR A 44 -3.34 -5.57 -1.61
CA TYR A 44 -3.28 -4.41 -2.50
C TYR A 44 -2.93 -3.18 -1.69
N VAL A 45 -2.05 -2.35 -2.23
CA VAL A 45 -1.69 -1.06 -1.63
C VAL A 45 -2.02 0.02 -2.64
N ALA A 46 -2.88 0.95 -2.25
CA ALA A 46 -3.21 2.13 -3.03
C ALA A 46 -2.67 3.38 -2.33
N PHE A 47 -1.96 4.20 -3.07
CA PHE A 47 -1.49 5.52 -2.68
C PHE A 47 -2.43 6.54 -3.30
N THR A 48 -3.08 7.33 -2.46
CA THR A 48 -3.96 8.41 -2.90
C THR A 48 -3.29 9.76 -2.67
N SER A 49 -3.96 10.86 -2.98
CA SER A 49 -3.49 12.20 -2.60
C SER A 49 -3.47 12.43 -1.08
N HIS A 50 -4.15 11.60 -0.28
CA HIS A 50 -4.37 11.87 1.15
C HIS A 50 -3.87 10.77 2.09
N ARG A 51 -3.86 9.50 1.64
CA ARG A 51 -3.57 8.35 2.50
C ARG A 51 -3.11 7.13 1.73
N ILE A 52 -2.53 6.19 2.46
CA ILE A 52 -2.27 4.83 1.98
C ILE A 52 -3.49 3.99 2.34
N ILE A 53 -4.00 3.21 1.39
CA ILE A 53 -5.08 2.24 1.59
C ILE A 53 -4.49 0.85 1.37
N VAL A 54 -4.55 0.02 2.41
CA VAL A 54 -4.11 -1.37 2.39
C VAL A 54 -5.34 -2.26 2.34
N VAL A 55 -5.39 -3.15 1.37
CA VAL A 55 -6.48 -4.12 1.21
C VAL A 55 -5.93 -5.51 1.39
N ASP A 56 -6.33 -6.16 2.48
CA ASP A 56 -5.97 -7.55 2.76
C ASP A 56 -7.15 -8.47 2.45
N LYS A 57 -6.89 -9.53 1.68
CA LYS A 57 -7.86 -10.58 1.35
C LYS A 57 -7.77 -11.69 2.39
N GLN A 58 -8.70 -11.67 3.34
CA GLN A 58 -8.77 -12.64 4.42
C GLN A 58 -9.62 -13.88 4.08
N GLY A 59 -9.18 -15.04 4.59
CA GLY A 59 -9.92 -16.30 4.61
C GLY A 59 -9.66 -17.23 3.41
N MET A 60 -9.96 -18.52 3.59
CA MET A 60 -9.68 -19.57 2.58
C MET A 60 -10.41 -19.35 1.24
N THR A 61 -11.51 -18.59 1.23
CA THR A 61 -12.29 -18.29 0.02
C THR A 61 -11.94 -16.94 -0.61
N GLY A 62 -11.09 -16.12 0.03
CA GLY A 62 -10.68 -14.79 -0.46
C GLY A 62 -11.82 -13.76 -0.58
N ARG A 63 -13.02 -14.06 -0.05
CA ARG A 63 -14.20 -13.19 -0.14
C ARG A 63 -14.20 -12.06 0.88
N LYS A 64 -13.58 -12.25 2.04
CA LYS A 64 -13.50 -11.21 3.07
C LYS A 64 -12.35 -10.27 2.73
N ARG A 65 -12.62 -8.97 2.73
CA ARG A 65 -11.62 -7.93 2.51
C ARG A 65 -11.60 -7.00 3.71
N SER A 66 -10.40 -6.73 4.23
CA SER A 66 -10.15 -5.67 5.20
C SER A 66 -9.53 -4.48 4.49
N TYR A 67 -9.99 -3.27 4.81
CA TYR A 67 -9.43 -2.04 4.29
C TYR A 67 -8.85 -1.26 5.47
N LEU A 68 -7.55 -1.00 5.43
CA LEU A 68 -6.85 -0.16 6.40
C LEU A 68 -6.46 1.14 5.71
N SER A 69 -6.92 2.26 6.25
CA SER A 69 -6.58 3.58 5.75
C SER A 69 -5.61 4.28 6.69
N VAL A 70 -4.44 4.65 6.16
CA VAL A 70 -3.35 5.29 6.91
C VAL A 70 -3.09 6.69 6.32
N PRO A 71 -3.59 7.76 6.97
CA PRO A 71 -3.33 9.12 6.54
C PRO A 71 -1.83 9.44 6.58
N TYR A 72 -1.33 10.14 5.56
CA TYR A 72 0.11 10.46 5.49
C TYR A 72 0.61 11.24 6.72
N GLY A 73 -0.19 12.18 7.22
CA GLY A 73 0.15 12.97 8.41
C GLY A 73 0.26 12.18 9.72
N ARG A 74 -0.09 10.88 9.73
CA ARG A 74 0.03 10.00 10.90
C ARG A 74 1.19 9.01 10.81
N ILE A 75 1.90 8.97 9.68
CA ILE A 75 3.09 8.12 9.52
C ILE A 75 4.27 8.83 10.16
N LEU A 76 4.79 8.28 11.26
CA LEU A 76 5.91 8.84 12.00
C LEU A 76 7.25 8.41 11.42
N ALA A 77 7.33 7.18 10.92
CA ALA A 77 8.52 6.62 10.29
C ALA A 77 8.14 5.49 9.32
N PHE A 78 9.05 5.13 8.44
CA PHE A 78 8.95 3.94 7.62
C PHE A 78 10.33 3.28 7.48
N SER A 79 10.34 1.98 7.24
CA SER A 79 11.55 1.21 6.91
C SER A 79 11.24 0.27 5.76
N SER A 80 12.19 0.10 4.86
CA SER A 80 12.11 -0.87 3.76
C SER A 80 13.25 -1.86 3.92
N GLU A 81 12.92 -3.15 3.88
CA GLU A 81 13.91 -4.23 3.92
C GLU A 81 13.87 -4.96 2.58
N THR A 82 14.97 -4.85 1.83
CA THR A 82 15.19 -5.60 0.59
C THR A 82 15.95 -6.88 0.93
N LYS A 83 15.43 -8.05 0.58
CA LYS A 83 16.20 -9.29 0.69
C LYS A 83 17.06 -9.50 -0.56
N GLY A 84 18.26 -10.07 -0.35
CA GLY A 84 19.25 -10.29 -1.41
C GLY A 84 18.77 -11.24 -2.51
N THR A 85 19.65 -11.52 -3.47
CA THR A 85 19.42 -12.11 -4.81
C THR A 85 18.55 -13.39 -4.94
N MET A 86 18.09 -13.99 -3.84
CA MET A 86 17.34 -15.26 -3.83
C MET A 86 15.94 -15.20 -3.17
N ASP A 87 15.60 -14.13 -2.44
CA ASP A 87 14.25 -13.90 -1.90
C ASP A 87 13.70 -12.59 -2.50
N MET A 88 12.76 -12.69 -3.44
CA MET A 88 12.24 -11.57 -4.23
C MET A 88 11.28 -10.62 -3.48
N ASP A 89 11.02 -10.87 -2.20
CA ASP A 89 10.03 -10.12 -1.43
C ASP A 89 10.72 -9.02 -0.61
N SER A 90 10.51 -7.77 -1.00
CA SER A 90 10.86 -6.60 -0.19
C SER A 90 9.70 -6.27 0.74
N GLU A 91 9.97 -6.02 2.03
CA GLU A 91 8.96 -5.68 3.04
C GLU A 91 9.03 -4.19 3.40
N LEU A 92 7.90 -3.49 3.34
CA LEU A 92 7.77 -2.10 3.76
C LEU A 92 7.02 -2.04 5.09
N THR A 93 7.61 -1.40 6.10
CA THR A 93 7.02 -1.25 7.43
C THR A 93 6.73 0.22 7.71
N LEU A 94 5.49 0.54 8.11
CA LEU A 94 5.03 1.88 8.45
C LEU A 94 4.79 1.99 9.96
N HIS A 95 5.44 2.94 10.62
CA HIS A 95 5.20 3.29 12.01
C HIS A 95 4.16 4.40 12.07
N VAL A 96 2.95 4.05 12.50
CA VAL A 96 1.80 4.96 12.53
C VAL A 96 1.52 5.40 13.95
N GLN A 97 1.34 6.71 14.13
CA GLN A 97 0.97 7.29 15.42
C GLN A 97 -0.33 6.67 15.93
N GLY A 98 -0.31 6.13 17.16
CA GLY A 98 -1.50 5.59 17.83
C GLY A 98 -1.80 4.12 17.51
N LEU A 99 -1.04 3.48 16.61
CA LEU A 99 -1.08 2.02 16.46
C LEU A 99 0.04 1.37 17.30
N PRO A 100 -0.27 0.33 18.09
CA PRO A 100 0.74 -0.34 18.92
C PRO A 100 1.75 -1.13 18.08
N ASN A 101 1.31 -1.64 16.93
CA ASN A 101 2.13 -2.42 16.01
C ASN A 101 2.27 -1.65 14.68
N PRO A 102 3.45 -1.71 14.04
CA PRO A 102 3.63 -1.11 12.74
C PRO A 102 2.83 -1.86 11.67
N VAL A 103 2.43 -1.15 10.61
CA VAL A 103 1.73 -1.71 9.46
C VAL A 103 2.77 -2.24 8.49
N LYS A 104 2.75 -3.56 8.25
CA LYS A 104 3.65 -4.23 7.31
C LYS A 104 2.94 -4.39 5.97
N LEU A 105 3.67 -4.06 4.91
CA LEU A 105 3.28 -4.13 3.51
C LEU A 105 4.24 -5.07 2.79
#